data_AF-A0A1S3DU25-F1
#
_entry.id   AF-A0A1S3DU25-F1
#
_cell.length_a   1.000
_cell.length_b   1.000
_cell.length_c   1.000
_cell.angle_alpha   90.00
_cell.angle_beta   90.00
_cell.angle_gamma   90.00
#
_symmetry.space_group_name_H-M   'P 1'
#
loop_
_entity.id
_entity.type
_entity.pdbx_description
1 polymer ?
#
loop_
_entity_poly.entity_id
_entity_poly.type
_entity_poly.pdbx_seq_one_letter_code
_entity_poly.pdbx_strand_id
1 'polypeptide(L)'
;MVQPIDLANVPVLVENLERQELEAAAGVPSAEVYTKLLALYLLQNDLCNAKFLWKRTPQSVKMSHPEIGQVWEVGKHLWNGNYPSIYSTLKRTWSDDIAHIMKALQDEVQKRAISLISKAYSSIPNTSLSEFLGVTEQEAAAIAQAEGWTVDKVYTQPVKKPEEYATPNITDDQLYILTQYVSFLEN
;
A
#
# COMPACT_ATOMS: atom_id res chain seq x y z
N MET A 1 23.92 16.34 0.68
CA MET A 1 22.53 16.85 0.65
C MET A 1 21.70 15.84 -0.12
N VAL A 2 20.98 14.97 0.58
CA VAL A 2 20.08 13.98 -0.04
C VAL A 2 18.81 14.73 -0.43
N GLN A 3 18.49 14.73 -1.72
CA GLN A 3 17.26 15.35 -2.25
C GLN A 3 16.05 14.62 -1.62
N PRO A 4 15.04 15.34 -1.10
CA PRO A 4 13.82 14.70 -0.63
C PRO A 4 13.14 14.02 -1.82
N ILE A 5 12.96 12.70 -1.72
CA ILE A 5 12.23 11.92 -2.73
C ILE A 5 10.81 12.46 -2.78
N ASP A 6 10.41 12.96 -3.95
CA ASP A 6 9.07 13.46 -4.21
C ASP A 6 8.10 12.27 -4.30
N LEU A 7 7.45 11.96 -3.19
CA LEU A 7 6.41 10.93 -3.10
C LEU A 7 5.18 11.25 -3.97
N ALA A 8 5.09 12.45 -4.58
CA ALA A 8 4.01 12.78 -5.51
C ALA A 8 4.05 11.96 -6.81
N ASN A 9 5.18 11.33 -7.15
CA ASN A 9 5.31 10.54 -8.37
C ASN A 9 5.96 9.17 -8.16
N VAL A 10 5.44 8.43 -7.18
CA VAL A 10 5.83 7.04 -6.87
C VAL A 10 5.91 6.12 -8.11
N PRO A 11 4.99 6.18 -9.10
CA PRO A 11 5.10 5.35 -10.31
C PRO A 11 6.37 5.61 -11.12
N VAL A 12 6.71 6.90 -11.33
CA VAL A 12 7.93 7.28 -12.07
C VAL A 12 9.20 6.87 -11.31
N LEU A 13 9.18 6.97 -9.97
CA LEU A 13 10.29 6.53 -9.15
C LEU A 13 10.51 5.01 -9.26
N VAL A 14 9.43 4.22 -9.25
CA VAL A 14 9.50 2.78 -9.45
C VAL A 14 10.05 2.45 -10.83
N GLU A 15 9.55 3.07 -11.90
CA GLU A 15 10.06 2.83 -13.26
C GLU A 15 11.56 3.12 -13.37
N ASN A 16 12.02 4.22 -12.77
CA ASN A 16 13.45 4.57 -12.77
C ASN A 16 14.30 3.54 -12.01
N LEU A 17 13.81 3.03 -10.88
CA LEU A 17 14.51 2.01 -10.10
C LEU A 17 14.49 0.63 -10.79
N GLU A 18 13.40 0.28 -11.46
CA GLU A 18 13.31 -0.91 -12.31
C GLU A 18 14.31 -0.84 -13.46
N ARG A 19 14.44 0.33 -14.11
CA ARG A 19 15.45 0.55 -15.15
C ARG A 19 16.87 0.37 -14.61
N GLN A 20 17.17 0.95 -13.43
CA GLN A 20 18.47 0.75 -12.77
C GLN A 20 18.72 -0.72 -12.39
N GLU A 21 17.66 -1.46 -12.05
CA GLU A 21 17.73 -2.89 -11.74
C GLU A 21 18.13 -3.71 -12.99
N LEU A 22 17.63 -3.32 -14.16
CA LEU A 22 17.91 -3.99 -15.44
C LEU A 22 19.24 -3.56 -16.08
N GLU A 23 19.62 -2.29 -15.95
CA GLU A 23 20.81 -1.70 -16.58
C GLU A 23 22.09 -1.86 -15.75
N ALA A 24 22.03 -2.56 -14.61
CA ALA A 24 23.18 -2.74 -13.73
C ALA A 24 24.37 -3.37 -14.48
N ALA A 25 25.49 -2.65 -14.54
CA ALA A 25 26.66 -3.00 -15.35
C ALA A 25 27.27 -4.39 -15.08
N ALA A 26 27.07 -4.93 -13.87
CA ALA A 26 27.53 -6.26 -13.46
C ALA A 26 26.41 -7.32 -13.44
N GLY A 27 25.21 -6.99 -13.92
CA GLY A 27 24.01 -7.83 -13.82
C GLY A 27 23.43 -7.96 -12.40
N VAL A 28 24.06 -7.35 -11.40
CA VAL A 28 23.58 -7.28 -10.01
C VAL A 28 23.54 -5.81 -9.56
N PRO A 29 22.34 -5.24 -9.37
CA PRO A 29 22.11 -3.92 -8.81
C PRO A 29 22.63 -3.77 -7.38
N SER A 30 22.77 -2.52 -6.92
CA SER A 30 23.13 -2.23 -5.53
C SER A 30 22.01 -2.68 -4.56
N ALA A 31 22.40 -2.99 -3.33
CA ALA A 31 21.45 -3.36 -2.28
C ALA A 31 20.44 -2.25 -1.96
N GLU A 32 20.85 -0.98 -2.13
CA GLU A 32 20.00 0.19 -1.95
C GLU A 32 18.86 0.24 -2.97
N VAL A 33 19.14 -0.05 -4.25
CA VAL A 33 18.12 -0.10 -5.31
C VAL A 33 17.08 -1.16 -4.98
N TYR A 34 17.52 -2.37 -4.59
CA TYR A 34 16.59 -3.43 -4.20
C TYR A 34 15.75 -3.07 -2.98
N THR A 35 16.34 -2.44 -1.97
CA THR A 35 15.63 -2.05 -0.74
C THR A 35 14.59 -0.98 -1.02
N LYS A 36 14.95 0.07 -1.78
CA LYS A 36 14.03 1.16 -2.18
C LYS A 36 12.90 0.63 -3.06
N LEU A 37 13.22 -0.17 -4.08
CA LEU A 37 12.22 -0.75 -4.98
C LEU A 37 11.25 -1.67 -4.23
N LEU A 38 11.75 -2.48 -3.30
CA LEU A 38 10.90 -3.34 -2.47
C LEU A 38 9.95 -2.52 -1.59
N ALA A 39 10.45 -1.48 -0.92
CA ALA A 39 9.62 -0.60 -0.10
C ALA A 39 8.52 0.10 -0.91
N LEU A 40 8.83 0.52 -2.14
CA LEU A 40 7.86 1.17 -3.04
C LEU A 40 6.79 0.21 -3.55
N TYR A 41 7.13 -1.04 -3.88
CA TYR A 41 6.09 -2.04 -4.22
C TYR A 41 5.14 -2.28 -3.05
N LEU A 42 5.66 -2.34 -1.81
CA LEU A 42 4.81 -2.46 -0.63
C LEU A 42 3.90 -1.23 -0.45
N LEU A 43 4.42 -0.02 -0.69
CA LEU A 43 3.66 1.23 -0.64
C LEU A 43 2.49 1.23 -1.64
N GLN A 44 2.73 0.77 -2.87
CA GLN A 44 1.69 0.63 -3.90
C GLN A 44 0.73 -0.55 -3.65
N ASN A 45 0.94 -1.32 -2.59
CA ASN A 45 0.24 -2.57 -2.31
C ASN A 45 0.40 -3.65 -3.41
N ASP A 46 1.47 -3.59 -4.19
CA ASP A 46 1.81 -4.62 -5.18
C ASP A 46 2.66 -5.72 -4.54
N LEU A 47 1.98 -6.56 -3.76
CA LEU A 47 2.64 -7.61 -2.99
C LEU A 47 3.19 -8.73 -3.88
N CYS A 48 2.64 -8.92 -5.07
CA CYS A 48 3.10 -9.91 -6.04
C CYS A 48 4.48 -9.53 -6.58
N ASN A 49 4.63 -8.30 -7.07
CA ASN A 49 5.93 -7.84 -7.57
C ASN A 49 6.95 -7.72 -6.45
N ALA A 50 6.55 -7.31 -5.24
CA ALA A 50 7.42 -7.34 -4.07
C ALA A 50 7.96 -8.76 -3.79
N LYS A 51 7.10 -9.79 -3.84
CA LYS A 51 7.49 -11.19 -3.64
C LYS A 51 8.45 -11.68 -4.71
N PHE A 52 8.19 -11.37 -5.98
CA PHE A 52 9.07 -11.79 -7.08
C PHE A 52 10.41 -11.06 -7.04
N LEU A 53 10.42 -9.78 -6.67
CA LEU A 53 11.66 -9.03 -6.41
C LEU A 53 12.49 -9.72 -5.33
N TRP A 54 11.89 -10.01 -4.16
CA TRP A 54 12.58 -10.71 -3.08
C TRP A 54 13.17 -12.07 -3.51
N LYS A 55 12.44 -12.82 -4.36
CA LYS A 55 12.91 -14.11 -4.86
C LYS A 55 14.10 -13.99 -5.80
N ARG A 56 14.13 -12.98 -6.68
CA ARG A 56 15.25 -12.76 -7.61
C ARG A 56 16.48 -12.11 -6.97
N THR A 57 16.32 -11.36 -5.88
CA THR A 57 17.45 -10.72 -5.21
C THR A 57 18.49 -11.76 -4.75
N PRO A 58 19.77 -11.63 -5.16
CA PRO A 58 20.83 -12.57 -4.79
C PRO A 58 21.05 -12.69 -3.27
N GLN A 59 21.49 -13.85 -2.81
CA GLN A 59 21.75 -14.09 -1.40
C GLN A 59 22.88 -13.21 -0.84
N SER A 60 23.87 -12.87 -1.67
CA SER A 60 24.95 -11.94 -1.32
C SER A 60 24.42 -10.57 -0.89
N VAL A 61 23.45 -10.04 -1.62
CA VAL A 61 22.79 -8.75 -1.33
C VAL A 61 21.99 -8.81 -0.03
N LYS A 62 21.26 -9.91 0.19
CA LYS A 62 20.48 -10.13 1.42
C LYS A 62 21.36 -10.21 2.67
N MET A 63 22.56 -10.76 2.54
CA MET A 63 23.52 -10.85 3.64
C MET A 63 24.28 -9.53 3.86
N SER A 64 24.59 -8.79 2.80
CA SER A 64 25.33 -7.53 2.91
C SER A 64 24.48 -6.39 3.46
N HIS A 65 23.17 -6.39 3.18
CA HIS A 65 22.26 -5.32 3.59
C HIS A 65 21.03 -5.88 4.33
N PRO A 66 21.09 -6.07 5.66
CA PRO A 66 20.02 -6.74 6.40
C PRO A 66 18.68 -6.00 6.36
N GLU A 67 18.69 -4.70 6.11
CA GLU A 67 17.49 -3.85 6.01
C GLU A 67 16.53 -4.34 4.90
N ILE A 68 17.01 -4.92 3.79
CA ILE A 68 16.14 -5.48 2.77
C ILE A 68 15.27 -6.63 3.31
N GLY A 69 15.86 -7.46 4.18
CA GLY A 69 15.13 -8.53 4.86
C GLY A 69 14.09 -7.97 5.81
N GLN A 70 14.43 -6.88 6.51
CA GLN A 70 13.51 -6.19 7.42
C GLN A 70 12.31 -5.60 6.69
N VAL A 71 12.50 -5.01 5.50
CA VAL A 71 11.41 -4.55 4.63
C VAL A 71 10.56 -5.74 4.17
N TRP A 72 11.19 -6.86 3.79
CA TRP A 72 10.45 -8.06 3.40
C TRP A 72 9.63 -8.67 4.54
N GLU A 73 10.10 -8.62 5.79
CA GLU A 73 9.30 -9.03 6.96
C GLU A 73 7.98 -8.26 7.03
N VAL A 74 7.99 -6.94 6.80
CA VAL A 74 6.76 -6.13 6.70
C VAL A 74 5.87 -6.65 5.57
N GLY A 75 6.47 -6.94 4.41
CA GLY A 75 5.76 -7.52 3.25
C GLY A 75 5.06 -8.84 3.55
N LYS A 76 5.67 -9.73 4.34
CA LYS A 76 5.03 -10.99 4.77
C LYS A 76 3.82 -10.75 5.67
N HIS A 77 3.89 -9.78 6.58
CA HIS A 77 2.75 -9.45 7.43
C HIS A 77 1.62 -8.78 6.64
N LEU A 78 1.96 -7.93 5.66
CA LEU A 78 1.01 -7.36 4.70
C LEU A 78 0.29 -8.45 3.91
N TRP A 79 1.02 -9.44 3.40
CA TRP A 79 0.44 -10.57 2.67
C TRP A 79 -0.59 -11.35 3.49
N ASN A 80 -0.33 -11.52 4.79
CA ASN A 80 -1.21 -12.26 5.68
C ASN A 80 -2.31 -11.39 6.31
N GLY A 81 -2.32 -10.07 6.08
CA GLY A 81 -3.28 -9.15 6.70
C GLY A 81 -3.17 -9.03 8.22
N ASN A 82 -2.01 -9.32 8.81
CA ASN A 82 -1.81 -9.24 10.27
C ASN A 82 -1.43 -7.81 10.68
N TYR A 83 -2.44 -6.96 10.87
CA TYR A 83 -2.28 -5.54 11.22
C TYR A 83 -1.38 -5.28 12.45
N PRO A 84 -1.57 -5.96 13.61
CA PRO A 84 -0.67 -5.77 14.76
C PRO A 84 0.80 -6.03 14.43
N SER A 85 1.09 -7.05 13.61
CA SER A 85 2.46 -7.38 13.22
C SER A 85 3.02 -6.42 12.15
N ILE A 86 2.17 -5.89 11.28
CA ILE A 86 2.55 -4.85 10.32
C ILE A 86 3.02 -3.61 11.10
N TYR A 87 2.23 -3.10 12.03
CA TYR A 87 2.60 -1.90 12.78
C TYR A 87 3.80 -2.12 13.72
N SER A 88 3.93 -3.30 14.34
CA SER A 88 5.09 -3.59 15.19
C SER A 88 6.39 -3.66 14.39
N THR A 89 6.36 -4.21 13.18
CA THR A 89 7.53 -4.24 12.28
C THR A 89 7.83 -2.89 11.64
N LEU A 90 6.82 -2.06 11.40
CA LEU A 90 6.98 -0.70 10.88
C LEU A 90 7.59 0.29 11.89
N LYS A 91 7.32 0.11 13.21
CA LYS A 91 7.80 0.99 14.30
C LYS A 91 9.32 1.01 14.50
N ARG A 92 10.08 0.20 13.77
CA ARG A 92 11.54 0.16 13.88
C ARG A 92 12.20 1.40 13.28
N THR A 93 13.46 1.62 13.62
CA THR A 93 14.29 2.65 12.97
C THR A 93 14.73 2.17 11.59
N TRP A 94 14.41 2.97 10.58
CA TRP A 94 14.80 2.77 9.18
C TRP A 94 15.91 3.75 8.80
N SER A 95 16.73 3.42 7.80
CA SER A 95 17.70 4.35 7.24
C SER A 95 17.02 5.57 6.59
N ASP A 96 17.71 6.70 6.56
CA ASP A 96 17.18 7.96 6.00
C ASP A 96 16.68 7.80 4.55
N ASP A 97 17.30 6.88 3.82
CA ASP A 97 17.00 6.53 2.43
C ASP A 97 15.61 5.92 2.21
N ILE A 98 15.04 5.25 3.22
CA ILE A 98 13.72 4.60 3.11
C ILE A 98 12.75 5.00 4.22
N ALA A 99 13.19 5.71 5.26
CA ALA A 99 12.37 6.08 6.40
C ALA A 99 11.10 6.85 5.99
N HIS A 100 11.21 7.75 5.02
CA HIS A 100 10.07 8.49 4.49
C HIS A 100 9.09 7.59 3.71
N ILE A 101 9.59 6.61 2.93
CA ILE A 101 8.77 5.62 2.21
C ILE A 101 8.02 4.73 3.20
N MET A 102 8.72 4.25 4.25
CA MET A 102 8.14 3.37 5.26
C MET A 102 7.10 4.09 6.12
N LYS A 103 7.31 5.39 6.39
CA LYS A 103 6.29 6.24 7.03
C LYS A 103 5.06 6.41 6.15
N ALA A 104 5.24 6.73 4.87
CA ALA A 104 4.14 6.79 3.91
C ALA A 104 3.40 5.45 3.80
N LEU A 105 4.12 4.33 3.84
CA LEU A 105 3.52 2.99 3.85
C LEU A 105 2.64 2.78 5.08
N GLN A 106 3.10 3.19 6.27
CA GLN A 106 2.30 3.12 7.49
C GLN A 106 0.98 3.90 7.34
N ASP A 107 1.06 5.13 6.83
CA ASP A 107 -0.12 5.98 6.61
C ASP A 107 -1.08 5.34 5.59
N GLU A 108 -0.57 4.78 4.49
CA GLU A 108 -1.38 4.08 3.50
C GLU A 108 -1.98 2.76 4.01
N VAL A 109 -1.30 2.03 4.88
CA VAL A 109 -1.88 0.85 5.57
C VAL A 109 -3.05 1.30 6.44
N GLN A 110 -2.88 2.38 7.20
CA GLN A 110 -3.95 2.90 8.07
C GLN A 110 -5.16 3.38 7.27
N LYS A 111 -4.94 4.14 6.18
CA LYS A 111 -6.02 4.56 5.27
C LYS A 111 -6.77 3.37 4.67
N ARG A 112 -6.05 2.33 4.25
CA ARG A 112 -6.67 1.10 3.73
C ARG A 112 -7.46 0.37 4.81
N ALA A 113 -6.97 0.30 6.04
CA ALA A 113 -7.68 -0.28 7.17
C ALA A 113 -9.01 0.47 7.44
N ILE A 114 -8.97 1.81 7.48
CA ILE A 114 -10.17 2.65 7.64
C ILE A 114 -11.18 2.38 6.52
N SER A 115 -10.72 2.37 5.27
CA SER A 115 -11.56 2.08 4.11
C SER A 115 -12.19 0.68 4.19
N LEU A 116 -11.41 -0.34 4.54
CA LEU A 116 -11.90 -1.70 4.76
C LEU A 116 -12.98 -1.76 5.84
N ILE A 117 -12.71 -1.14 7.00
CA ILE A 117 -13.64 -1.13 8.13
C ILE A 117 -14.97 -0.46 7.73
N SER A 118 -14.90 0.68 7.06
CA SER A 118 -16.09 1.41 6.59
C SER A 118 -16.96 0.59 5.64
N LYS A 119 -16.37 -0.31 4.86
CA LYS A 119 -17.08 -1.13 3.86
C LYS A 119 -17.59 -2.45 4.43
N ALA A 120 -16.77 -3.12 5.26
CA ALA A 120 -17.00 -4.50 5.67
C ALA A 120 -17.74 -4.64 7.01
N TYR A 121 -17.74 -3.61 7.86
CA TYR A 121 -18.30 -3.69 9.21
C TYR A 121 -19.46 -2.71 9.42
N SER A 122 -20.58 -3.23 9.94
CA SER A 122 -21.66 -2.41 10.49
C SER A 122 -21.39 -2.00 11.94
N SER A 123 -20.62 -2.82 12.66
CA SER A 123 -20.18 -2.61 14.04
C SER A 123 -18.89 -3.40 14.27
N ILE A 124 -17.94 -2.81 15.00
CA ILE A 124 -16.63 -3.41 15.30
C ILE A 124 -16.25 -3.12 16.77
N PRO A 125 -15.70 -4.09 17.53
CA PRO A 125 -15.19 -3.82 18.88
C PRO A 125 -14.08 -2.75 18.86
N ASN A 126 -14.03 -1.90 19.89
CA ASN A 126 -13.00 -0.86 20.01
C ASN A 126 -11.58 -1.46 20.09
N THR A 127 -11.44 -2.63 20.70
CA THR A 127 -10.18 -3.40 20.75
C THR A 127 -9.71 -3.77 19.34
N SER A 128 -10.57 -4.40 18.54
CA SER A 128 -10.26 -4.78 17.15
C SER A 128 -9.98 -3.54 16.28
N LEU A 129 -10.76 -2.46 16.46
CA LEU A 129 -10.51 -1.20 15.75
C LEU A 129 -9.09 -0.67 16.02
N SER A 130 -8.67 -0.67 17.29
CA SER A 130 -7.32 -0.24 17.67
C SER A 130 -6.22 -1.13 17.06
N GLU A 131 -6.46 -2.45 16.99
CA GLU A 131 -5.55 -3.41 16.35
C GLU A 131 -5.41 -3.16 14.84
N PHE A 132 -6.52 -2.89 14.14
CA PHE A 132 -6.53 -2.55 12.72
C PHE A 132 -5.83 -1.23 12.41
N LEU A 133 -5.91 -0.25 13.31
CA LEU A 133 -5.33 1.09 13.12
C LEU A 133 -3.91 1.22 13.69
N GLY A 134 -3.46 0.27 14.52
CA GLY A 134 -2.12 0.26 15.10
C GLY A 134 -1.89 1.28 16.22
N VAL A 135 -2.96 1.82 16.77
CA VAL A 135 -2.99 2.92 17.75
C VAL A 135 -3.67 2.47 19.05
N THR A 136 -3.67 3.34 20.06
CA THR A 136 -4.44 3.07 21.30
C THR A 136 -5.94 3.16 21.04
N GLU A 137 -6.76 2.56 21.90
CA GLU A 137 -8.24 2.67 21.79
C GLU A 137 -8.73 4.13 21.86
N GLN A 138 -8.04 4.98 22.63
CA GLN A 138 -8.36 6.41 22.73
C GLN A 138 -8.12 7.15 21.41
N GLU A 139 -6.98 6.89 20.77
CA GLU A 139 -6.65 7.46 19.46
C GLU A 139 -7.55 6.89 18.36
N ALA A 140 -7.86 5.59 18.42
CA ALA A 140 -8.78 4.94 17.49
C ALA A 140 -10.18 5.57 17.55
N ALA A 141 -10.67 5.88 18.75
CA ALA A 141 -11.94 6.59 18.94
C ALA A 141 -11.89 8.00 18.33
N ALA A 142 -10.79 8.73 18.50
CA ALA A 142 -10.62 10.06 17.91
C ALA A 142 -10.61 10.00 16.37
N ILE A 143 -9.92 9.02 15.78
CA ILE A 143 -9.91 8.79 14.33
C ILE A 143 -11.31 8.43 13.83
N ALA A 144 -12.02 7.53 14.52
CA ALA A 144 -13.38 7.14 14.17
C ALA A 144 -14.34 8.35 14.20
N GLN A 145 -14.24 9.20 15.21
CA GLN A 145 -15.03 10.44 15.28
C GLN A 145 -14.70 11.41 14.14
N ALA A 146 -13.43 11.54 13.76
CA ALA A 146 -13.02 12.37 12.62
C ALA A 146 -13.54 11.83 11.27
N GLU A 147 -13.67 10.50 11.13
CA GLU A 147 -14.32 9.84 9.98
C GLU A 147 -15.85 9.88 10.04
N GLY A 148 -16.44 10.51 11.08
CA GLY A 148 -17.89 10.63 11.25
C GLY A 148 -18.58 9.37 11.76
N TRP A 149 -17.82 8.42 12.34
CA TRP A 149 -18.36 7.17 12.87
C TRP A 149 -18.94 7.36 14.27
N THR A 150 -19.92 6.52 14.63
CA THR A 150 -20.50 6.55 15.97
C THR A 150 -19.70 5.65 16.89
N VAL A 151 -19.16 6.21 17.97
CA VAL A 151 -18.31 5.49 18.94
C VAL A 151 -19.07 5.32 20.26
N ASP A 152 -19.35 4.07 20.62
CA ASP A 152 -19.87 3.69 21.94
C ASP A 152 -18.74 3.22 22.87
N LYS A 153 -19.08 2.91 24.13
CA LYS A 153 -18.12 2.42 25.13
C LYS A 153 -17.42 1.12 24.75
N VAL A 154 -18.03 0.28 23.93
CA VAL A 154 -17.56 -1.08 23.61
C VAL A 154 -17.34 -1.28 22.11
N TYR A 155 -18.18 -0.66 21.28
CA TYR A 155 -18.19 -0.84 19.83
C TYR A 155 -18.16 0.50 19.12
N THR A 156 -17.63 0.49 17.90
CA THR A 156 -17.71 1.58 16.96
C THR A 156 -18.56 1.15 15.76
N GLN A 157 -19.43 2.02 15.29
CA GLN A 157 -20.27 1.81 14.10
C GLN A 157 -19.73 2.66 12.94
N PRO A 158 -19.04 2.04 11.97
CA PRO A 158 -18.52 2.74 10.81
C PRO A 158 -19.65 3.25 9.92
N VAL A 159 -19.48 4.45 9.38
CA VAL A 159 -20.35 4.95 8.32
C VAL A 159 -19.84 4.39 7.00
N LYS A 160 -20.72 3.68 6.27
CA LYS A 160 -20.42 3.22 4.92
C LYS A 160 -20.15 4.43 4.03
N LYS A 161 -18.93 4.55 3.53
CA LYS A 161 -18.65 5.50 2.45
C LYS A 161 -19.49 5.08 1.24
N PRO A 162 -20.28 6.00 0.64
CA PRO A 162 -21.04 5.68 -0.56
C PRO A 162 -20.12 5.04 -1.59
N GLU A 163 -20.53 3.92 -2.16
CA GLU A 163 -19.86 3.44 -3.37
C GLU A 163 -20.09 4.51 -4.43
N GLU A 164 -19.02 5.16 -4.88
CA GLU A 164 -19.04 5.90 -6.14
C GLU A 164 -19.28 4.89 -7.25
N TYR A 165 -20.54 4.50 -7.45
CA TYR A 165 -20.96 3.99 -8.73
C TYR A 165 -20.71 5.13 -9.70
N ALA A 166 -19.64 5.03 -10.48
CA ALA A 166 -19.52 5.84 -11.67
C ALA A 166 -20.81 5.60 -12.45
N THR A 167 -21.73 6.57 -12.44
CA THR A 167 -22.77 6.60 -13.47
C THR A 167 -21.98 6.59 -14.78
N PRO A 168 -22.15 5.57 -15.65
CA PRO A 168 -21.46 5.58 -16.91
C PRO A 168 -21.94 6.81 -17.65
N ASN A 169 -21.14 7.88 -17.62
CA ASN A 169 -21.23 8.95 -18.58
C ASN A 169 -20.82 8.28 -19.88
N ILE A 170 -21.82 7.81 -20.63
CA ILE A 170 -21.59 7.17 -21.93
C ILE A 170 -20.81 8.18 -22.74
N THR A 171 -19.54 7.88 -23.01
CA THR A 171 -18.68 8.74 -23.80
C THR A 171 -19.00 8.56 -25.29
N ASP A 172 -18.69 9.54 -26.11
CA ASP A 172 -18.89 9.45 -27.57
C ASP A 172 -18.20 8.22 -28.18
N ASP A 173 -17.05 7.80 -27.62
CA ASP A 173 -16.37 6.57 -28.01
C ASP A 173 -17.21 5.31 -27.74
N GLN A 174 -17.96 5.27 -26.63
CA GLN A 174 -18.85 4.15 -26.32
C GLN A 174 -20.08 4.15 -27.25
N LEU A 175 -20.59 5.32 -27.66
CA LEU A 175 -21.63 5.43 -28.69
C LEU A 175 -21.12 4.96 -30.06
N TYR A 176 -19.89 5.31 -30.41
CA TYR A 176 -19.25 4.84 -31.64
C TYR A 176 -19.13 3.31 -31.65
N ILE A 177 -18.70 2.71 -30.54
CA ILE A 177 -18.61 1.25 -30.38
C ILE A 177 -19.99 0.59 -30.52
N LEU A 178 -21.03 1.14 -29.87
CA LEU A 178 -22.41 0.64 -30.01
C LEU A 178 -22.89 0.70 -31.46
N THR A 179 -22.56 1.78 -32.17
CA THR A 179 -22.89 1.95 -33.60
C THR A 179 -22.18 0.90 -34.46
N GLN A 180 -20.91 0.59 -34.17
CA GLN A 180 -20.17 -0.48 -34.85
C GLN A 180 -20.81 -1.86 -34.60
N TYR A 181 -21.25 -2.15 -33.37
CA TYR A 181 -21.93 -3.41 -33.05
C TYR A 181 -23.26 -3.56 -33.78
N VAL A 182 -24.07 -2.50 -33.86
CA VAL A 182 -25.34 -2.51 -34.61
C VAL A 182 -25.06 -2.73 -36.10
N SER A 183 -24.11 -1.99 -36.69
CA SER A 183 -23.74 -2.14 -38.09
C SER A 183 -23.18 -3.53 -38.43
N PHE A 184 -22.53 -4.20 -37.48
CA PHE A 184 -22.02 -5.56 -37.66
C PHE A 184 -23.13 -6.61 -37.65
N LEU A 185 -24.17 -6.42 -36.84
CA LEU A 185 -25.29 -7.36 -36.73
C LEU A 185 -26.35 -7.19 -37.84
N GLU A 186 -26.38 -6.03 -38.49
CA GLU A 186 -27.31 -5.73 -39.59
C GLU A 186 -26.84 -6.24 -40.97
N ASN A 187 -25.59 -6.70 -41.11
CA ASN A 187 -25.04 -7.33 -42.32
C ASN A 187 -24.94 -8.86 -42.16
#